data_AF-A0A9W3DDZ6-F1
#
_entry.id   AF-A0A9W3DDZ6-F1
#
_cell.length_a   1.000
_cell.length_b   1.000
_cell.length_c   1.000
_cell.angle_alpha   90.00
_cell.angle_beta   90.00
_cell.angle_gamma   90.00
#
_symmetry.space_group_name_H-M   'P 1'
#
loop_
_entity.id
_entity.type
_entity.pdbx_description
1 polymer ?
#
loop_
_entity_poly.entity_id
_entity_poly.type
_entity_poly.pdbx_seq_one_letter_code
_entity_poly.pdbx_strand_id
1 'polypeptide(L)'
;MKRGILEVLLVDAHGITHTNFIGSPVYYVLLQCGTKEYRSKLSKGDHDKALWNQKFVFDFPMSQWKKLTHIKFRIMDKELFKDGGFVGETIIDLKGILTEGGDRGYMEVKPTPYNVVLDDDTFKGVLKLGFRFTAADKLRRKAWEQKIDGKNSEEAMNSPILSLMKLPLLRLFLYCFQKTTKYQLKDN
;
A
#
# COMPACT_ATOMS: atom_id res chain seq x y z
N MET A 1 -16.89 7.16 12.85
CA MET A 1 -17.35 6.14 11.88
C MET A 1 -16.13 5.50 11.22
N LYS A 2 -16.12 4.18 11.01
CA LYS A 2 -15.01 3.49 10.33
C LYS A 2 -14.99 3.91 8.85
N ARG A 3 -13.83 4.37 8.36
CA ARG A 3 -13.64 4.82 6.97
C ARG A 3 -12.68 3.88 6.25
N GLY A 4 -12.94 3.65 4.97
CA GLY A 4 -12.03 2.98 4.06
C GLY A 4 -11.54 3.98 3.01
N ILE A 5 -10.26 3.91 2.68
CA ILE A 5 -9.63 4.77 1.69
C ILE A 5 -9.10 3.86 0.58
N LEU A 6 -9.57 4.06 -0.65
CA LEU A 6 -9.05 3.44 -1.85
C LEU A 6 -8.25 4.47 -2.64
N GLU A 7 -6.94 4.28 -2.68
CA GLU A 7 -6.06 5.00 -3.58
C GLU A 7 -5.94 4.24 -4.90
N VAL A 8 -6.05 4.98 -5.99
CA VAL A 8 -5.94 4.46 -7.35
C VAL A 8 -4.78 5.17 -8.03
N LEU A 9 -3.84 4.42 -8.58
CA LEU A 9 -2.75 4.93 -9.40
C LEU A 9 -3.04 4.63 -10.86
N LEU A 10 -3.38 5.66 -11.62
CA LEU A 10 -3.50 5.62 -13.08
C LEU A 10 -2.12 5.84 -13.70
N VAL A 11 -1.55 4.81 -14.32
CA VAL A 11 -0.17 4.85 -14.83
C VAL A 11 -0.15 5.29 -16.29
N ASP A 12 -0.44 4.35 -17.20
CA ASP A 12 -0.40 4.54 -18.64
C ASP A 12 -1.47 3.68 -19.34
N ALA A 13 -1.67 3.95 -20.63
CA ALA A 13 -2.44 3.11 -21.54
C ALA A 13 -1.66 2.90 -22.84
N HIS A 14 -1.89 1.75 -23.47
CA HIS A 14 -1.24 1.31 -24.71
C HIS A 14 -2.27 0.67 -25.64
N GLY A 15 -2.08 0.79 -26.95
CA GLY A 15 -2.93 0.12 -27.95
C GLY A 15 -4.26 0.81 -28.21
N ILE A 16 -4.56 1.91 -27.51
CA ILE A 16 -5.91 2.51 -27.47
C ILE A 16 -6.21 3.46 -28.64
N THR A 17 -5.28 3.65 -29.57
CA THR A 17 -5.45 4.60 -30.67
C THR A 17 -6.37 4.04 -31.76
N HIS A 18 -7.30 4.87 -32.25
CA HIS A 18 -8.16 4.51 -33.38
C HIS A 18 -7.36 4.45 -34.69
N THR A 19 -7.60 3.42 -35.50
CA THR A 19 -6.92 3.22 -36.80
C THR A 19 -7.16 4.33 -37.81
N ASN A 20 -8.26 5.09 -37.67
CA ASN A 20 -8.70 6.09 -38.64
C ASN A 20 -8.56 7.53 -38.12
N PHE A 21 -7.70 7.76 -37.11
CA PHE A 21 -7.49 9.09 -36.54
C PHE A 21 -6.48 9.90 -37.36
N ILE A 22 -6.84 11.14 -37.69
CA ILE A 22 -5.96 12.11 -38.36
C ILE A 22 -5.63 13.19 -37.33
N GLY A 23 -4.42 13.14 -36.76
CA GLY A 23 -3.92 14.11 -35.78
C GLY A 23 -3.13 13.47 -34.64
N SER A 24 -2.90 14.22 -33.56
CA SER A 24 -2.31 13.71 -32.31
C SER A 24 -3.38 13.64 -31.22
N PRO A 25 -3.75 12.45 -30.72
CA PRO A 25 -4.88 12.31 -29.80
C PRO A 25 -4.51 12.87 -28.42
N VAL A 26 -5.52 13.35 -27.69
CA VAL A 26 -5.34 13.92 -26.35
C VAL A 26 -6.31 13.27 -25.37
N TYR A 27 -5.79 12.30 -24.63
CA TYR A 27 -6.59 11.43 -23.79
C TYR A 27 -6.78 11.95 -22.36
N TYR A 28 -7.93 11.63 -21.77
CA TYR A 28 -8.17 11.72 -20.33
C TYR A 28 -9.07 10.58 -19.87
N VAL A 29 -9.01 10.26 -18.58
CA VAL A 29 -9.76 9.16 -17.98
C VAL A 29 -10.76 9.73 -16.98
N LEU A 30 -12.01 9.29 -17.08
CA LEU A 30 -13.05 9.47 -16.08
C LEU A 30 -13.09 8.25 -15.18
N LEU A 31 -12.83 8.45 -13.89
CA LEU A 31 -12.86 7.42 -12.86
C LEU A 31 -14.14 7.57 -12.07
N GLN A 32 -14.95 6.52 -11.99
CA GLN A 32 -16.22 6.53 -11.28
C GLN A 32 -16.26 5.38 -10.27
N CYS A 33 -16.43 5.72 -8.99
CA CYS A 33 -16.63 4.73 -7.92
C CYS A 33 -17.78 5.20 -7.03
N GLY A 34 -18.91 4.49 -7.12
CA GLY A 34 -20.13 4.90 -6.42
C GLY A 34 -20.60 6.29 -6.86
N THR A 35 -20.76 7.18 -5.89
CA THR A 35 -21.20 8.57 -6.11
C THR A 35 -20.07 9.54 -6.39
N LYS A 36 -18.81 9.10 -6.38
CA LYS A 36 -17.66 9.96 -6.65
C LYS A 36 -17.13 9.72 -8.05
N GLU A 37 -16.84 10.82 -8.72
CA GLU A 37 -16.24 10.84 -10.03
C GLU A 37 -15.02 11.76 -10.03
N TYR A 38 -13.96 11.35 -10.73
CA TYR A 38 -12.76 12.14 -10.95
C TYR A 38 -12.37 12.13 -12.41
N ARG A 39 -11.77 13.24 -12.86
CA ARG A 39 -11.18 13.38 -14.19
C ARG A 39 -9.66 13.46 -14.07
N SER A 40 -8.95 12.71 -14.90
CA SER A 40 -7.49 12.83 -15.00
C SER A 40 -7.06 14.10 -15.72
N LYS A 41 -5.77 14.43 -15.58
CA LYS A 41 -5.13 15.37 -16.50
C LYS A 41 -5.18 14.85 -17.93
N LEU A 42 -5.00 15.76 -18.87
CA LEU A 42 -4.81 15.42 -20.27
C LEU A 42 -3.44 14.75 -20.47
N SER A 43 -3.40 13.75 -21.35
CA SER A 43 -2.19 13.08 -21.78
C SER A 43 -2.18 13.01 -23.30
N LYS A 44 -1.10 13.46 -23.93
CA LYS A 44 -0.95 13.30 -25.39
C LYS A 44 -0.64 11.84 -25.67
N GLY A 45 -1.34 11.26 -26.65
CA GLY A 45 -0.97 9.95 -27.19
C GLY A 45 0.29 10.11 -28.02
N ASP A 46 1.40 9.56 -27.54
CA ASP A 46 2.68 9.55 -28.23
C ASP A 46 3.10 8.11 -28.47
N HIS A 47 3.40 7.75 -29.73
CA HIS A 47 3.74 6.38 -30.13
C HIS A 47 2.74 5.32 -29.60
N ASP A 48 1.43 5.58 -29.71
CA ASP A 48 0.36 4.70 -29.23
C ASP A 48 0.34 4.45 -27.70
N LYS A 49 0.98 5.37 -26.96
CA LYS A 49 1.04 5.36 -25.50
C LYS A 49 0.52 6.66 -24.91
N ALA A 50 -0.33 6.56 -23.89
CA ALA A 50 -0.76 7.68 -23.07
C ALA A 50 -0.22 7.52 -21.64
N LEU A 51 0.36 8.57 -21.05
CA LEU A 51 0.97 8.55 -19.72
C LEU A 51 0.29 9.56 -18.78
N TRP A 52 -0.22 9.08 -17.63
CA TRP A 52 -0.80 9.94 -16.61
C TRP A 52 0.06 9.98 -15.34
N ASN A 53 0.46 8.82 -14.80
CA ASN A 53 1.10 8.72 -13.48
C ASN A 53 0.40 9.58 -12.41
N GLN A 54 -0.92 9.45 -12.34
CA GLN A 54 -1.78 10.27 -11.49
C GLN A 54 -2.46 9.41 -10.43
N LYS A 55 -2.47 9.91 -9.19
CA LYS A 55 -3.13 9.26 -8.06
C LYS A 55 -4.49 9.90 -7.79
N PHE A 56 -5.48 9.08 -7.47
CA PHE A 56 -6.82 9.47 -7.02
C PHE A 56 -7.14 8.80 -5.69
N VAL A 57 -8.01 9.44 -4.89
CA VAL A 57 -8.37 8.95 -3.56
C VAL A 57 -9.89 8.92 -3.42
N PHE A 58 -10.43 7.72 -3.27
CA PHE A 58 -11.82 7.50 -2.92
C PHE A 58 -11.92 7.20 -1.43
N ASP A 59 -12.62 8.06 -0.70
CA ASP A 59 -12.84 7.90 0.73
C ASP A 59 -14.34 7.78 1.02
N PHE A 60 -14.75 6.62 1.53
CA PHE A 60 -16.12 6.33 1.92
C PHE A 60 -16.18 5.71 3.32
N PRO A 61 -17.33 5.85 4.03
CA PRO A 61 -17.64 5.03 5.19
C PRO A 61 -17.59 3.53 4.84
N MET A 62 -17.13 2.69 5.77
CA MET A 62 -17.06 1.22 5.56
C MET A 62 -18.43 0.59 5.25
N SER A 63 -19.53 1.18 5.73
CA SER A 63 -20.89 0.73 5.40
C SER A 63 -21.23 0.95 3.92
N GLN A 64 -20.69 1.99 3.30
CA GLN A 64 -20.89 2.28 1.87
C GLN A 64 -19.97 1.40 1.01
N TRP A 65 -18.74 1.15 1.44
CA TRP A 65 -17.83 0.24 0.72
C TRP A 65 -18.44 -1.14 0.44
N LYS A 66 -19.23 -1.69 1.38
CA LYS A 66 -19.96 -2.95 1.18
C LYS A 66 -20.96 -2.95 0.02
N LYS A 67 -21.41 -1.78 -0.42
CA LYS A 67 -22.37 -1.60 -1.52
C LYS A 67 -21.67 -1.28 -2.84
N LEU A 68 -20.38 -0.93 -2.81
CA LEU A 68 -19.60 -0.59 -3.99
C LEU A 68 -19.03 -1.87 -4.59
N THR A 69 -19.59 -2.29 -5.73
CA THR A 69 -19.18 -3.52 -6.40
C THR A 69 -17.99 -3.30 -7.33
N HIS A 70 -17.87 -2.13 -7.94
CA HIS A 70 -16.85 -1.88 -8.95
C HIS A 70 -16.40 -0.42 -8.98
N ILE A 71 -15.30 -0.19 -9.68
CA ILE A 71 -14.84 1.11 -10.16
C ILE A 71 -14.73 1.05 -11.69
N LYS A 72 -15.25 2.08 -12.35
CA LYS A 72 -15.24 2.21 -13.81
C LYS A 72 -14.22 3.28 -14.23
N PHE A 73 -13.48 2.99 -15.29
CA PHE A 73 -12.53 3.87 -15.94
C PHE A 73 -12.94 4.04 -17.38
N ARG A 74 -13.33 5.26 -17.78
CA ARG A 74 -13.68 5.57 -19.18
C ARG A 74 -12.59 6.44 -19.79
N ILE A 75 -11.98 5.96 -20.88
CA ILE A 75 -10.96 6.69 -21.62
C ILE A 75 -11.66 7.51 -22.70
N MET A 76 -11.32 8.79 -22.73
CA MET A 76 -11.87 9.78 -23.64
C MET A 76 -10.73 10.42 -24.44
N ASP A 77 -10.93 10.64 -25.72
CA ASP A 77 -10.10 11.48 -26.59
C ASP A 77 -10.78 12.84 -26.76
N LYS A 78 -10.09 13.90 -26.33
CA LYS A 78 -10.58 15.27 -26.43
C LYS A 78 -10.68 15.74 -27.88
N GLU A 79 -9.83 15.23 -28.76
CA GLU A 79 -9.75 15.67 -30.17
C GLU A 79 -10.72 14.88 -31.07
N LEU A 80 -11.32 13.81 -30.56
CA LEU A 80 -12.29 13.00 -31.29
C LEU A 80 -13.71 13.53 -31.05
N PHE A 81 -14.35 14.05 -32.10
CA PHE A 81 -15.72 14.58 -32.02
C PHE A 81 -16.81 13.50 -32.15
N LYS A 82 -16.49 12.29 -32.61
CA LYS A 82 -17.45 11.17 -32.73
C LYS A 82 -17.70 10.51 -31.38
N ASP A 83 -18.96 10.17 -31.11
CA ASP A 83 -19.42 9.51 -29.88
C ASP A 83 -18.94 10.18 -28.58
N GLY A 84 -18.85 11.52 -28.60
CA GLY A 84 -18.37 12.31 -27.47
C GLY A 84 -16.89 12.08 -27.11
N GLY A 85 -16.12 11.46 -28.00
CA GLY A 85 -14.72 11.15 -27.81
C GLY A 85 -14.45 9.85 -27.05
N PHE A 86 -15.42 8.93 -26.96
CA PHE A 86 -15.22 7.67 -26.25
C PHE A 86 -14.22 6.75 -26.96
N VAL A 87 -13.21 6.27 -26.23
CA VAL A 87 -12.16 5.37 -26.74
C VAL A 87 -12.38 3.92 -26.28
N GLY A 88 -12.85 3.77 -25.04
CA GLY A 88 -13.08 2.47 -24.41
C GLY A 88 -13.09 2.60 -22.88
N GLU A 89 -13.39 1.48 -22.21
CA GLU A 89 -13.48 1.44 -20.76
C GLU A 89 -12.89 0.18 -20.13
N THR A 90 -12.62 0.31 -18.83
CA THR A 90 -12.20 -0.79 -17.97
C THR A 90 -13.06 -0.76 -16.70
N ILE A 91 -13.63 -1.90 -16.32
CA ILE A 91 -14.41 -2.05 -15.09
C ILE A 91 -13.68 -3.04 -14.18
N ILE A 92 -13.35 -2.61 -12.97
CA ILE A 92 -12.66 -3.43 -11.98
C ILE A 92 -13.59 -3.75 -10.81
N ASP A 93 -13.79 -5.04 -10.55
CA ASP A 93 -14.50 -5.51 -9.36
C ASP A 93 -13.68 -5.22 -8.10
N LEU A 94 -14.30 -4.51 -7.16
CA LEU A 94 -13.69 -4.12 -5.90
C LEU A 94 -13.89 -5.16 -4.80
N LYS A 95 -14.75 -6.16 -4.96
CA LYS A 95 -15.10 -7.13 -3.92
C LYS A 95 -13.87 -7.83 -3.36
N GLY A 96 -12.99 -8.33 -4.24
CA GLY A 96 -11.72 -8.92 -3.81
C GLY A 96 -10.87 -7.91 -3.04
N ILE A 97 -10.78 -6.67 -3.54
CA ILE A 97 -10.01 -5.59 -2.92
C ILE A 97 -10.54 -5.23 -1.52
N LEU A 98 -11.86 -5.22 -1.36
CA LEU A 98 -12.53 -4.76 -0.14
C LEU A 98 -12.64 -5.85 0.92
N THR A 99 -12.82 -7.12 0.53
CA THR A 99 -12.87 -8.25 1.48
C THR A 99 -11.53 -8.38 2.20
N GLU A 100 -10.46 -8.58 1.44
CA GLU A 100 -9.13 -8.79 2.02
C GLU A 100 -8.60 -7.53 2.72
N GLY A 101 -8.82 -6.35 2.13
CA GLY A 101 -8.42 -5.08 2.72
C GLY A 101 -9.25 -4.71 3.96
N GLY A 102 -10.52 -5.11 4.00
CA GLY A 102 -11.40 -4.98 5.16
C GLY A 102 -10.97 -5.86 6.31
N ASP A 103 -10.55 -7.10 6.04
CA ASP A 103 -10.16 -8.09 7.05
C ASP A 103 -8.75 -7.84 7.61
N ARG A 104 -7.77 -7.59 6.74
CA ARG A 104 -6.38 -7.32 7.14
C ARG A 104 -6.14 -5.86 7.54
N GLY A 105 -7.04 -4.96 7.13
CA GLY A 105 -6.95 -3.52 7.32
C GLY A 105 -6.11 -2.79 6.26
N TYR A 106 -5.47 -3.54 5.37
CA TYR A 106 -4.63 -3.04 4.28
C TYR A 106 -4.60 -4.05 3.14
N MET A 107 -4.60 -3.57 1.91
CA MET A 107 -4.20 -4.35 0.73
C MET A 107 -3.67 -3.44 -0.36
N GLU A 108 -2.75 -3.98 -1.16
CA GLU A 108 -2.16 -3.31 -2.30
C GLU A 108 -2.11 -4.23 -3.51
N VAL A 109 -2.53 -3.69 -4.64
CA VAL A 109 -2.34 -4.25 -5.97
C VAL A 109 -1.35 -3.36 -6.69
N LYS A 110 -0.17 -3.91 -6.98
CA LYS A 110 0.86 -3.18 -7.74
C LYS A 110 0.33 -2.83 -9.14
N PRO A 111 0.86 -1.79 -9.78
CA PRO A 111 0.46 -1.41 -11.13
C PRO A 111 0.46 -2.57 -12.12
N THR A 112 -0.74 -2.97 -12.56
CA THR A 112 -1.01 -4.16 -13.37
C THR A 112 -1.84 -3.76 -14.61
N PRO A 113 -1.61 -4.39 -15.78
CA PRO A 113 -2.41 -4.14 -16.98
C PRO A 113 -3.83 -4.69 -16.85
N TYR A 114 -4.81 -3.93 -17.34
CA TYR A 114 -6.21 -4.32 -17.47
C TYR A 114 -6.71 -4.04 -18.88
N ASN A 115 -7.61 -4.88 -19.38
CA ASN A 115 -8.16 -4.70 -20.72
C ASN A 115 -9.04 -3.45 -20.78
N VAL A 116 -8.89 -2.73 -21.88
CA VAL A 116 -9.80 -1.68 -22.33
C VAL A 116 -10.67 -2.30 -23.40
N VAL A 117 -11.98 -2.15 -23.26
CA VAL A 117 -12.99 -2.69 -24.19
C VAL A 117 -13.93 -1.59 -24.66
N LEU A 118 -14.55 -1.80 -25.82
CA LEU A 118 -15.70 -1.00 -26.26
C LEU A 118 -17.00 -1.48 -25.58
N ASP A 119 -18.11 -0.79 -25.88
CA ASP A 119 -19.45 -1.15 -25.41
C ASP A 119 -19.92 -2.54 -25.90
N ASP A 120 -19.34 -3.06 -26.98
CA ASP A 120 -19.59 -4.40 -27.53
C ASP A 120 -18.59 -5.46 -27.04
N ASP A 121 -17.84 -5.15 -25.97
CA ASP A 121 -16.76 -5.96 -25.38
C ASP A 121 -15.55 -6.20 -26.32
N THR A 122 -15.48 -5.52 -27.47
CA THR A 122 -14.31 -5.62 -28.35
C THR A 122 -13.08 -5.07 -27.65
N PHE A 123 -12.02 -5.87 -27.58
CA PHE A 123 -10.73 -5.45 -27.05
C PHE A 123 -10.16 -4.26 -27.83
N LYS A 124 -9.75 -3.23 -27.10
CA LYS A 124 -9.13 -2.03 -27.66
C LYS A 124 -7.71 -1.79 -27.22
N GLY A 125 -7.32 -2.26 -26.06
CA GLY A 125 -5.98 -1.99 -25.56
C GLY A 125 -5.86 -2.29 -24.09
N VAL A 126 -4.88 -1.67 -23.46
CA VAL A 126 -4.53 -1.96 -22.07
C VAL A 126 -4.39 -0.68 -21.29
N LEU A 127 -5.00 -0.64 -20.11
CA LEU A 127 -4.88 0.42 -19.11
C LEU A 127 -4.17 -0.12 -17.87
N LYS A 128 -3.06 0.49 -17.47
CA LYS A 128 -2.27 0.06 -16.31
C LYS A 128 -2.69 0.81 -15.05
N LEU A 129 -3.15 0.05 -14.05
CA LEU A 129 -3.71 0.58 -12.81
C LEU A 129 -3.07 -0.09 -11.59
N GLY A 130 -2.84 0.70 -10.54
CA GLY A 130 -2.52 0.20 -9.21
C GLY A 130 -3.59 0.58 -8.20
N PHE A 131 -3.76 -0.22 -7.17
CA PHE A 131 -4.77 0.00 -6.13
C PHE A 131 -4.15 -0.16 -4.74
N ARG A 132 -4.58 0.67 -3.80
CA ARG A 132 -4.23 0.51 -2.40
C ARG A 132 -5.45 0.82 -1.54
N PHE A 133 -5.89 -0.16 -0.76
CA PHE A 133 -7.00 0.01 0.16
C PHE A 133 -6.50 0.01 1.61
N THR A 134 -6.98 0.97 2.40
CA THR A 134 -6.67 1.08 3.82
C THR A 134 -7.95 1.27 4.64
N ALA A 135 -8.15 0.42 5.65
CA ALA A 135 -9.19 0.63 6.66
C ALA A 135 -8.62 1.53 7.77
N ALA A 136 -9.03 2.80 7.78
CA ALA A 136 -8.43 3.85 8.61
C ALA A 136 -8.49 3.57 10.13
N ASP A 137 -9.47 2.79 10.58
CA ASP A 137 -9.65 2.41 11.98
C ASP A 137 -8.74 1.25 12.45
N LYS A 138 -8.31 0.37 11.53
CA LYS A 138 -7.38 -0.73 11.84
C LYS A 138 -5.93 -0.25 11.89
N LEU A 139 -5.54 0.69 11.03
CA LEU A 139 -4.19 1.24 11.03
C LEU A 139 -3.90 2.04 12.31
N ARG A 140 -4.86 2.84 12.78
CA ARG A 140 -4.71 3.57 14.05
C ARG A 140 -4.50 2.61 15.21
N ARG A 141 -5.30 1.54 15.33
CA ARG A 141 -5.15 0.56 16.42
C ARG A 141 -3.77 -0.09 16.47
N LYS A 142 -3.26 -0.59 15.33
CA LYS A 142 -1.89 -1.15 15.27
C LYS A 142 -0.83 -0.12 15.68
N ALA A 143 -0.96 1.14 15.26
CA ALA A 143 -0.03 2.20 15.67
C ALA A 143 -0.12 2.57 17.16
N TRP A 144 -1.31 2.50 17.77
CA TRP A 144 -1.48 2.69 19.22
C TRP A 144 -0.93 1.50 20.00
N GLU A 145 -1.20 0.27 19.56
CA GLU A 145 -0.68 -0.97 20.16
C GLU A 145 0.86 -1.01 20.13
N GLN A 146 1.48 -0.66 19.00
CA GLN A 146 2.95 -0.55 18.91
C GLN A 146 3.53 0.54 19.83
N LYS A 147 2.84 1.67 19.99
CA LYS A 147 3.27 2.71 20.94
C LYS A 147 3.14 2.27 22.39
N ILE A 148 2.09 1.52 22.73
CA ILE A 148 1.89 0.97 24.08
C ILE A 148 2.94 -0.11 24.36
N ASP A 149 3.22 -1.00 23.40
CA ASP A 149 4.23 -2.05 23.53
C ASP A 149 5.65 -1.48 23.61
N GLY A 150 5.96 -0.48 22.78
CA GLY A 150 7.22 0.28 22.86
C GLY A 150 7.38 0.99 24.19
N LYS A 151 6.32 1.67 24.68
CA LYS A 151 6.34 2.34 25.98
C LYS A 151 6.45 1.35 27.16
N ASN A 152 5.74 0.23 27.11
CA ASN A 152 5.85 -0.83 28.11
C ASN A 152 7.23 -1.50 28.08
N SER A 153 7.88 -1.62 26.91
CA SER A 153 9.25 -2.13 26.80
C SER A 153 10.29 -1.14 27.35
N GLU A 154 10.10 0.16 27.14
CA GLU A 154 10.92 1.22 27.74
C GLU A 154 10.69 1.32 29.27
N GLU A 155 9.47 1.14 29.74
CA GLU A 155 9.13 1.13 31.18
C GLU A 155 9.60 -0.16 31.88
N ALA A 156 9.52 -1.33 31.23
CA ALA A 156 10.03 -2.60 31.77
C ALA A 156 11.57 -2.66 31.81
N MET A 157 12.26 -1.91 30.94
CA MET A 157 13.72 -1.78 30.94
C MET A 157 14.24 -0.78 31.99
N ASN A 158 13.33 -0.15 32.75
CA ASN A 158 13.62 0.69 33.91
C ASN A 158 13.05 0.06 35.21
N SER A 159 13.28 -1.24 35.42
CA SER A 159 13.05 -1.88 36.72
C SER A 159 14.18 -1.52 37.71
N PRO A 160 13.89 -1.06 38.94
CA PRO A 160 14.88 -0.71 39.94
C PRO A 160 15.34 -1.97 40.67
N ILE A 161 16.11 -2.84 40.00
CA ILE A 161 16.92 -3.86 40.69
C ILE A 161 18.36 -3.74 40.22
N LEU A 162 18.97 -2.62 40.58
CA LEU A 162 20.41 -2.58 40.84
C LEU A 162 20.71 -1.62 41.99
N SER A 163 19.89 -1.70 43.04
CA SER A 163 20.29 -1.23 44.36
C SER A 163 20.36 -2.43 45.31
N LEU A 164 21.45 -3.18 45.28
CA LEU A 164 21.92 -3.82 46.50
C LEU A 164 23.42 -4.11 46.39
N MET A 165 24.13 -3.65 47.41
CA MET A 165 25.51 -3.96 47.79
C MET A 165 26.65 -3.21 47.07
N LYS A 166 26.83 -1.95 47.50
CA LYS A 166 28.18 -1.50 47.89
C LYS A 166 28.62 -2.32 49.10
N LEU A 167 29.52 -3.29 48.96
CA LEU A 167 30.37 -3.78 50.06
C LEU A 167 31.75 -4.26 49.53
N PRO A 168 32.87 -3.84 50.14
CA PRO A 168 34.22 -4.14 49.67
C PRO A 168 34.80 -5.37 50.41
N LEU A 169 34.44 -6.61 50.03
CA LEU A 169 34.93 -7.81 50.75
C LEU A 169 35.23 -9.05 49.87
N LEU A 170 35.72 -8.85 48.64
CA LEU A 170 36.22 -9.96 47.80
C LEU A 170 37.73 -9.85 47.49
N ARG A 171 38.51 -9.38 48.48
CA ARG A 171 39.97 -9.55 48.53
C ARG A 171 40.44 -10.73 49.40
N LEU A 172 39.54 -11.54 49.99
CA LEU A 172 39.94 -12.61 50.92
C LEU A 172 39.63 -14.05 50.47
N PHE A 173 38.92 -14.27 49.36
CA PHE A 173 38.59 -15.64 48.93
C PHE A 173 39.59 -16.29 47.95
N LEU A 174 40.63 -15.58 47.53
CA LEU A 174 41.70 -16.13 46.67
C LEU A 174 42.88 -16.74 47.46
N TYR A 175 42.86 -16.76 48.80
CA TYR A 175 44.03 -17.17 49.59
C TYR A 175 44.01 -18.60 50.15
N CYS A 176 42.86 -19.29 50.23
CA CYS A 176 42.80 -20.54 51.02
C CYS A 176 42.56 -21.83 50.23
N PHE A 177 42.29 -21.80 48.93
CA PHE A 177 42.01 -23.04 48.20
C PHE A 177 42.57 -23.00 46.78
N GLN A 178 43.88 -23.19 46.64
CA GLN A 178 44.44 -24.06 45.60
C GLN A 178 45.97 -24.12 45.73
N LYS A 179 46.45 -25.33 46.03
CA LYS A 179 47.83 -25.85 45.91
C LYS A 179 48.65 -25.99 47.20
N THR A 180 48.07 -26.74 48.13
CA THR A 180 48.75 -27.95 48.60
C THR A 180 48.90 -28.94 47.43
N THR A 181 50.10 -29.01 46.85
CA THR A 181 50.53 -30.17 46.07
C THR A 181 52.03 -30.39 46.26
N LYS A 182 52.34 -31.47 46.99
CA LYS A 182 53.49 -32.38 46.85
C LYS A 182 54.87 -31.80 47.22
N TYR A 183 55.45 -32.21 48.35
CA TYR A 183 56.45 -33.32 48.49
C TYR A 183 57.78 -32.95 47.81
N GLN A 184 58.99 -33.07 48.38
CA GLN A 184 59.61 -33.74 49.53
C GLN A 184 60.99 -33.06 49.73
N LEU A 185 61.63 -33.30 50.90
CA LEU A 185 63.09 -33.42 51.20
C LEU A 185 64.16 -32.73 50.31
N LYS A 186 65.36 -32.32 50.75
CA LYS A 186 66.13 -32.24 52.01
C LYS A 186 67.58 -31.94 51.55
N ASP A 187 68.25 -31.02 52.25
CA ASP A 187 69.71 -30.80 52.38
C ASP A 187 70.67 -30.76 51.16
N ASN A 188 71.49 -29.69 51.20
CA ASN A 188 72.75 -29.36 50.50
C ASN A 188 72.74 -28.99 49.02
#